data_AF-A0A3D1SZL1-F1
#
_entry.id   AF-A0A3D1SZL1-F1
#
_cell.length_a   1.000
_cell.length_b   1.000
_cell.length_c   1.000
_cell.angle_alpha   90.00
_cell.angle_beta   90.00
_cell.angle_gamma   90.00
#
_symmetry.space_group_name_H-M   'P 1'
#
loop_
_entity.id
_entity.type
_entity.pdbx_description
1 polymer ?
#
loop_
_entity_poly.entity_id
_entity_poly.type
_entity_poly.pdbx_seq_one_letter_code
_entity_poly.pdbx_strand_id
1 'polypeptide(L)'
;GQIISQIFIKKIRKIPKPKRLYDAYGYVTNVYTRPEFRNKGIGRQLMTKVKEWAIEEDLELLIVWPSQKSIGFYESMGFSSDNEIRNCILRED
;
A
#
# COMPACT_ATOMS: atom_id res chain seq x y z
N GLY A 1 7.12 -25.81 2.17
CA GLY A 1 6.00 -24.91 2.54
C GLY A 1 5.30 -24.41 1.29
N GLN A 2 4.09 -23.86 1.40
CA GLN A 2 3.34 -23.28 0.28
C GLN A 2 3.09 -21.78 0.52
N ILE A 3 3.24 -20.96 -0.53
CA ILE A 3 2.87 -19.54 -0.49
C ILE A 3 1.35 -19.40 -0.59
N ILE A 4 0.72 -18.77 0.40
CA ILE A 4 -0.74 -18.61 0.48
C ILE A 4 -1.22 -17.16 0.33
N SER A 5 -0.29 -16.20 0.46
CA SER A 5 -0.57 -14.78 0.36
C SER A 5 0.70 -14.03 -0.05
N GLN A 6 0.52 -12.93 -0.76
CA GLN A 6 1.60 -12.06 -1.21
C GLN A 6 1.12 -10.61 -1.35
N ILE A 7 2.06 -9.69 -1.19
CA ILE A 7 1.92 -8.27 -1.52
C ILE A 7 3.25 -7.81 -2.11
N PHE A 8 3.19 -7.02 -3.18
CA PHE A 8 4.36 -6.38 -3.76
C PHE A 8 4.29 -4.87 -3.57
N ILE A 9 5.43 -4.24 -3.29
CA ILE A 9 5.58 -2.79 -3.25
C ILE A 9 6.76 -2.36 -4.11
N LYS A 10 6.55 -1.32 -4.92
CA LYS A 10 7.61 -0.64 -5.67
C LYS A 10 7.77 0.79 -5.17
N LYS A 11 8.98 1.15 -4.74
CA LYS A 11 9.39 2.54 -4.51
C LYS A 11 9.53 3.26 -5.86
N ILE A 12 8.83 4.37 -6.02
CA ILE A 12 8.83 5.19 -7.24
C ILE A 12 9.25 6.61 -6.88
N ARG A 13 10.34 7.09 -7.50
CA ARG A 13 10.86 8.44 -7.29
C ARG A 13 9.88 9.48 -7.81
N LYS A 14 9.61 10.50 -7.02
CA LYS A 14 8.82 11.66 -7.41
C LYS A 14 9.66 12.66 -8.20
N ILE A 15 8.97 13.47 -8.99
CA ILE A 15 9.56 14.69 -9.56
C ILE A 15 9.95 15.61 -8.39
N PRO A 16 11.16 16.19 -8.39
CA PRO A 16 11.62 17.09 -7.34
C PRO A 16 10.64 18.25 -7.09
N LYS A 17 10.36 18.54 -5.82
CA LYS A 17 9.63 19.74 -5.39
C LYS A 17 10.63 20.77 -4.85
N PRO A 18 10.35 22.10 -4.93
CA PRO A 18 11.25 23.13 -4.38
C PRO A 18 11.66 22.92 -2.92
N LYS A 19 10.73 22.40 -2.08
CA LYS A 19 11.00 22.10 -0.66
C LYS A 19 11.67 20.75 -0.41
N ARG A 20 11.64 19.83 -1.39
CA ARG A 20 12.12 18.45 -1.24
C ARG A 20 12.58 17.87 -2.58
N LEU A 21 13.90 17.85 -2.79
CA LEU A 21 14.53 17.43 -4.04
C LEU A 21 14.51 15.90 -4.26
N TYR A 22 14.45 15.14 -3.17
CA TYR A 22 14.41 13.68 -3.17
C TYR A 22 13.17 13.20 -2.42
N ASP A 23 12.24 12.61 -3.16
CA ASP A 23 11.02 12.06 -2.58
C ASP A 23 10.56 10.84 -3.38
N ALA A 24 9.71 10.01 -2.78
CA ALA A 24 9.18 8.80 -3.38
C ALA A 24 7.81 8.43 -2.79
N TYR A 25 7.02 7.68 -3.57
CA TYR A 25 5.84 6.99 -3.09
C TYR A 25 5.97 5.48 -3.32
N GLY A 26 5.16 4.69 -2.61
CA GLY A 26 5.08 3.25 -2.77
C GLY A 26 3.88 2.85 -3.64
N TYR A 27 4.11 2.21 -4.77
CA TYR A 27 3.04 1.55 -5.52
C TYR A 27 2.87 0.11 -5.02
N VAL A 28 1.74 -0.16 -4.38
CA VAL A 28 1.41 -1.49 -3.87
C VAL A 28 0.54 -2.21 -4.91
N THR A 29 0.97 -3.40 -5.29
CA THR A 29 0.33 -4.20 -6.33
C THR A 29 0.52 -5.70 -6.08
N ASN A 30 -0.03 -6.54 -6.94
CA ASN A 30 0.00 -8.00 -6.82
C ASN A 30 -0.47 -8.51 -5.44
N VAL A 31 -1.44 -7.82 -4.84
CA VAL A 31 -2.03 -8.16 -3.54
C VAL A 31 -2.96 -9.35 -3.74
N TYR A 32 -2.59 -10.51 -3.22
CA TYR A 32 -3.41 -11.71 -3.34
C TYR A 32 -3.31 -12.59 -2.11
N THR A 33 -4.46 -13.13 -1.69
CA THR A 33 -4.55 -14.21 -0.71
C THR A 33 -5.45 -15.28 -1.30
N ARG A 34 -5.01 -16.55 -1.22
CA ARG A 34 -5.79 -17.71 -1.67
C ARG A 34 -7.16 -17.74 -0.98
N PRO A 35 -8.28 -18.05 -1.68
CA PRO A 35 -9.63 -17.97 -1.13
C PRO A 35 -9.82 -18.66 0.22
N GLU A 36 -9.29 -19.88 0.36
CA GLU A 36 -9.33 -20.71 1.58
C GLU A 36 -8.67 -20.06 2.82
N PHE A 37 -7.87 -19.03 2.61
CA PHE A 37 -7.09 -18.31 3.62
C PHE A 37 -7.53 -16.85 3.80
N ARG A 38 -8.57 -16.40 3.09
CA ARG A 38 -9.13 -15.04 3.25
C ARG A 38 -9.86 -14.90 4.58
N ASN A 39 -10.05 -13.65 5.01
CA ASN A 39 -10.74 -13.28 6.26
C ASN A 39 -10.11 -13.82 7.55
N LYS A 40 -8.85 -14.30 7.48
CA LYS A 40 -8.04 -14.76 8.64
C LYS A 40 -6.99 -13.74 9.08
N GLY A 41 -7.10 -12.49 8.63
CA GLY A 41 -6.15 -11.41 8.97
C GLY A 41 -4.80 -11.43 8.22
N ILE A 42 -4.51 -12.44 7.40
CA ILE A 42 -3.22 -12.59 6.71
C ILE A 42 -2.88 -11.39 5.82
N GLY A 43 -3.82 -10.96 4.97
CA GLY A 43 -3.61 -9.79 4.10
C GLY A 43 -3.40 -8.49 4.89
N ARG A 44 -4.06 -8.35 6.05
CA ARG A 44 -3.84 -7.22 6.96
C ARG A 44 -2.42 -7.24 7.52
N GLN A 45 -1.95 -8.40 8.00
CA GLN A 45 -0.59 -8.54 8.53
C GLN A 45 0.47 -8.18 7.48
N LEU A 46 0.33 -8.67 6.25
CA LEU A 46 1.25 -8.33 5.16
C LEU A 46 1.20 -6.83 4.82
N MET A 47 0.00 -6.23 4.73
CA MET A 47 -0.14 -4.82 4.42
C MET A 47 0.41 -3.93 5.54
N THR A 48 0.25 -4.33 6.80
CA THR A 48 0.89 -3.64 7.94
C THR A 48 2.41 -3.65 7.78
N LYS A 49 3.03 -4.78 7.42
CA LYS A 49 4.48 -4.86 7.17
C LYS A 49 4.92 -3.96 6.00
N VAL A 50 4.10 -3.87 4.95
CA VAL A 50 4.35 -2.96 3.83
C VAL A 50 4.28 -1.49 4.27
N LYS A 51 3.32 -1.13 5.12
CA LYS A 51 3.22 0.23 5.68
C LYS A 51 4.42 0.56 6.57
N GLU A 52 4.81 -0.34 7.47
CA GLU A 52 5.98 -0.18 8.33
C GLU A 52 7.25 0.06 7.49
N TRP A 53 7.52 -0.81 6.51
CA TRP A 53 8.65 -0.66 5.60
C TRP A 53 8.60 0.67 4.83
N ALA A 54 7.43 1.08 4.36
CA ALA A 54 7.27 2.33 3.62
C ALA A 54 7.53 3.58 4.48
N ILE A 55 7.21 3.52 5.78
CA ILE A 55 7.53 4.58 6.75
C ILE A 55 9.04 4.61 7.00
N GLU A 56 9.68 3.46 7.20
CA GLU A 56 11.14 3.34 7.36
C GLU A 56 11.91 3.87 6.14
N GLU A 57 11.36 3.69 4.95
CA GLU A 57 11.90 4.18 3.67
C GLU A 57 11.59 5.66 3.37
N ASP A 58 10.95 6.36 4.31
CA ASP A 58 10.56 7.76 4.24
C ASP A 58 9.72 8.10 2.99
N LEU A 59 8.81 7.18 2.63
CA LEU A 59 7.88 7.39 1.52
C LEU A 59 6.79 8.35 1.94
N GLU A 60 6.39 9.25 1.03
CA GLU A 60 5.32 10.23 1.28
C GLU A 60 3.97 9.53 1.47
N LEU A 61 3.68 8.54 0.62
CA LEU A 61 2.41 7.83 0.58
C LEU A 61 2.52 6.45 -0.07
N LEU A 62 1.50 5.62 0.15
CA LEU A 62 1.24 4.42 -0.65
C LEU A 62 0.10 4.67 -1.62
N ILE A 63 0.15 4.10 -2.82
CA ILE A 63 -0.96 4.05 -3.78
C ILE A 63 -1.32 2.62 -4.15
N VAL A 64 -2.61 2.39 -4.39
CA VAL A 64 -3.18 1.14 -4.90
C VAL A 64 -4.25 1.41 -5.97
N TRP A 65 -4.42 0.45 -6.88
CA TRP A 65 -5.61 0.34 -7.74
C TRP A 65 -6.42 -0.87 -7.28
N PRO A 66 -7.40 -0.68 -6.39
CA PRO A 66 -8.16 -1.79 -5.84
C PRO A 66 -9.26 -2.24 -6.82
N SER A 67 -9.59 -3.52 -6.78
CA SER A 67 -10.89 -3.97 -7.28
C SER A 67 -12.02 -3.46 -6.37
N GLN A 68 -13.24 -3.34 -6.89
CA GLN A 68 -14.41 -2.91 -6.11
C GLN A 68 -14.60 -3.74 -4.82
N LYS A 69 -14.34 -5.05 -4.88
CA LYS A 69 -14.47 -5.98 -3.74
C LYS A 69 -13.40 -5.76 -2.66
N SER A 70 -12.27 -5.16 -3.01
CA SER A 70 -11.15 -4.92 -2.08
C SER A 70 -11.16 -3.53 -1.45
N ILE A 71 -12.08 -2.64 -1.85
CA ILE A 71 -12.15 -1.27 -1.34
C ILE A 71 -12.21 -1.22 0.19
N GLY A 72 -13.17 -1.93 0.81
CA GLY A 72 -13.33 -1.92 2.27
C GLY A 72 -12.11 -2.45 3.02
N PHE A 73 -11.34 -3.36 2.42
CA PHE A 73 -10.07 -3.81 2.98
C PHE A 73 -9.07 -2.65 3.08
N TYR A 74 -8.87 -1.90 1.99
CA TYR A 74 -7.93 -0.77 1.98
C TYR A 74 -8.41 0.40 2.85
N GLU A 75 -9.71 0.70 2.86
CA GLU A 75 -10.29 1.73 3.75
C GLU A 75 -10.01 1.43 5.22
N SER A 76 -10.20 0.18 5.64
CA SER A 76 -9.88 -0.28 7.00
C SER A 76 -8.37 -0.25 7.34
N MET A 77 -7.52 0.07 6.38
CA MET A 77 -6.07 0.22 6.52
C MET A 77 -5.61 1.69 6.40
N GLY A 78 -6.55 2.64 6.32
CA GLY A 78 -6.27 4.07 6.23
C GLY A 78 -6.00 4.56 4.80
N PHE A 79 -6.45 3.82 3.78
CA PHE A 79 -6.46 4.31 2.41
C PHE A 79 -7.76 5.07 2.13
N SER A 80 -7.65 6.29 1.63
CA SER A 80 -8.77 7.10 1.15
C SER A 80 -8.77 7.17 -0.38
N SER A 81 -9.88 7.60 -0.97
CA SER A 81 -10.02 7.76 -2.42
C SER A 81 -9.94 9.23 -2.81
N ASP A 82 -9.16 9.51 -3.86
CA ASP A 82 -9.33 10.70 -4.69
C ASP A 82 -9.96 10.37 -6.05
N ASN A 83 -10.15 9.09 -6.42
CA ASN A 83 -10.93 8.54 -7.56
C ASN A 83 -10.78 6.99 -7.58
N GLU A 84 -10.47 6.37 -8.74
CA GLU A 84 -10.12 4.94 -8.88
C GLU A 84 -8.82 4.54 -8.14
N ILE A 85 -7.99 5.54 -7.87
CA ILE A 85 -6.76 5.41 -7.08
C ILE A 85 -7.10 5.60 -5.62
N ARG A 86 -6.53 4.76 -4.77
CA ARG A 86 -6.54 5.00 -3.33
C ARG A 86 -5.15 5.16 -2.80
N ASN A 87 -5.00 6.09 -1.87
CA ASN A 87 -3.73 6.42 -1.26
C ASN A 87 -3.79 6.39 0.27
N CYS A 88 -2.67 6.05 0.91
CA CYS A 88 -2.46 6.15 2.35
C CYS A 88 -1.29 7.10 2.57
N ILE A 89 -1.56 8.28 3.13
CA ILE A 89 -0.54 9.27 3.46
C ILE A 89 0.25 8.75 4.67
N LEU A 90 1.57 8.72 4.56
CA LEU A 90 2.45 8.19 5.61
C LEU A 90 3.09 9.30 6.44
N ARG A 91 3.23 10.51 5.87
CA ARG A 91 3.73 11.71 6.53
C ARG A 91 3.18 12.96 5.85
N GLU A 92 3.14 14.06 6.58
CA GLU A 92 2.80 15.38 6.04
C GLU A 92 4.04 16.06 5.41
N ASP A 93 3.80 17.09 4.58
CA ASP A 93 4.82 17.87 3.86
C ASP A 93 5.43 18.99 4.74
#